data_AF-A0A1T0AB29-F1
#
_entry.id   AF-A0A1T0AB29-F1
#
_cell.length_a   1.000
_cell.length_b   1.000
_cell.length_c   1.000
_cell.angle_alpha   90.00
_cell.angle_beta   90.00
_cell.angle_gamma   90.00
#
_symmetry.space_group_name_H-M   'P 1'
#
loop_
_entity.id
_entity.type
_entity.pdbx_description
1 polymer ?
#
loop_
_entity_poly.entity_id
_entity_poly.type
_entity_poly.pdbx_seq_one_letter_code
_entity_poly.pdbx_strand_id
1 'polypeptide(L)'
;MAKSIDDKIADFETKLKQLKEQKKLAENREKKKAKEQERKDETRRKILIGSMYLQRMKNDEQYNQNILQALDRYLTENRDRKLFGLSELPVEPKQVQQEQSKDQDYFGSFNGSIG
;
A
#
# COMPACT_ATOMS: atom_id res chain seq x y z
N MET A 1 14.48 58.12 7.23
CA MET A 1 13.14 58.09 7.85
C MET A 1 13.07 56.87 8.75
N ALA A 2 12.57 56.99 9.98
CA ALA A 2 12.39 55.85 10.87
C ALA A 2 11.26 54.96 10.32
N LYS A 3 11.42 53.63 10.38
CA LYS A 3 10.36 52.68 9.98
C LYS A 3 9.07 53.00 10.71
N SER A 4 7.98 53.09 9.96
CA SER A 4 6.64 53.28 10.52
C SER A 4 6.23 52.05 11.32
N ILE A 5 5.18 52.18 12.12
CA ILE A 5 4.62 51.04 12.87
C ILE A 5 4.14 49.95 11.89
N ASP A 6 3.55 50.35 10.76
CA ASP A 6 3.06 49.42 9.73
C ASP A 6 4.20 48.63 9.07
N ASP A 7 5.34 49.27 8.78
CA ASP A 7 6.53 48.57 8.25
C ASP A 7 7.03 47.50 9.22
N LYS A 8 7.00 47.79 10.53
CA LYS A 8 7.42 46.83 11.56
C LYS A 8 6.42 45.68 11.67
N ILE A 9 5.11 45.96 11.58
CA ILE A 9 4.08 44.92 11.57
C ILE A 9 4.30 43.97 10.38
N ALA A 10 4.52 44.52 9.18
CA ALA A 10 4.79 43.72 7.98
C ALA A 10 6.08 42.88 8.10
N ASP A 11 7.16 43.43 8.66
CA ASP A 11 8.39 42.67 8.94
C ASP A 11 8.12 41.50 9.92
N PHE A 12 7.33 41.73 10.97
CA PHE A 12 7.00 40.69 11.93
C PHE A 12 6.10 39.61 11.33
N GLU A 13 5.14 39.97 10.49
CA GLU A 13 4.27 39.02 9.80
C GLU A 13 5.06 38.13 8.82
N THR A 14 5.95 38.73 8.03
CA THR A 14 6.81 37.97 7.11
C THR A 14 7.74 37.04 7.86
N LYS A 15 8.37 37.50 8.94
CA LYS A 15 9.23 36.67 9.80
C LYS A 15 8.45 35.55 10.47
N LEU A 16 7.22 35.81 10.93
CA LEU A 16 6.34 34.81 11.52
C LEU A 16 5.94 33.74 10.50
N LYS A 17 5.65 34.12 9.26
CA LYS A 17 5.38 33.19 8.17
C LYS A 17 6.58 32.27 7.89
N GLN A 18 7.78 32.85 7.76
CA GLN A 18 9.00 32.09 7.55
C GLN A 18 9.27 31.07 8.68
N LEU A 19 9.12 31.50 9.95
CA LEU A 19 9.33 30.62 11.09
C LEU A 19 8.31 29.48 11.15
N LYS A 20 7.04 29.75 10.79
CA LYS A 20 6.01 28.69 10.69
C LYS A 20 6.35 27.67 9.60
N GLU A 21 6.82 28.12 8.45
CA GLU A 21 7.25 27.23 7.37
C GLU A 21 8.46 26.38 7.77
N GLN A 22 9.46 26.98 8.42
CA GLN A 22 10.61 26.24 8.96
C GLN A 22 10.20 25.19 10.00
N LYS A 23 9.31 25.54 10.93
CA LYS A 23 8.77 24.60 11.92
C LYS A 23 8.04 23.44 11.24
N LYS A 24 7.18 23.72 10.26
CA LYS A 24 6.45 22.69 9.50
C LYS A 24 7.42 21.75 8.76
N LEU A 25 8.48 22.28 8.18
CA LEU A 25 9.52 21.48 7.51
C LEU A 25 10.27 20.58 8.50
N ALA A 26 10.63 21.09 9.67
CA ALA A 26 11.28 20.31 10.73
C ALA A 26 10.38 19.16 11.22
N GLU A 27 9.12 19.46 11.57
CA GLU A 27 8.14 18.45 12.02
C GLU A 27 7.92 17.37 10.95
N ASN A 28 7.83 17.76 9.67
CA ASN A 28 7.67 16.80 8.58
C ASN A 28 8.91 15.90 8.42
N ARG A 29 10.11 16.42 8.65
CA ARG A 29 11.35 15.63 8.62
C ARG A 29 11.38 14.63 9.77
N GLU A 30 11.01 15.05 10.98
CA GLU A 30 10.95 14.17 12.15
C GLU A 30 9.91 13.06 11.97
N LYS A 31 8.70 13.40 11.51
CA LYS A 31 7.66 12.41 11.20
C LYS A 31 8.12 11.39 10.15
N LYS A 32 8.84 11.84 9.10
CA LYS A 32 9.40 10.95 8.09
C LYS A 32 10.43 9.99 8.68
N LYS A 33 11.36 10.51 9.50
CA LYS A 33 12.36 9.67 10.20
C LYS A 33 11.71 8.65 11.12
N ALA A 34 10.73 9.08 11.92
CA ALA A 34 10.00 8.18 12.82
C ALA A 34 9.27 7.08 12.06
N LYS A 35 8.55 7.42 10.98
CA LYS A 35 7.87 6.44 10.13
C LYS A 35 8.84 5.46 9.45
N GLU A 36 10.00 5.95 9.02
CA GLU A 36 11.03 5.07 8.45
C GLU A 36 11.58 4.10 9.50
N GLN A 37 11.85 4.60 10.70
CA GLN A 37 12.32 3.77 11.81
C GLN A 37 11.27 2.72 12.21
N GLU A 38 10.00 3.11 12.30
CA GLU A 38 8.90 2.20 12.59
C GLU A 38 8.80 1.07 11.56
N ARG A 39 8.94 1.37 10.26
CA ARG A 39 8.94 0.34 9.21
C ARG A 39 10.14 -0.61 9.33
N LYS A 40 11.32 -0.09 9.69
CA LYS A 40 12.52 -0.90 9.93
C LYS A 40 12.32 -1.83 11.12
N ASP A 41 11.79 -1.30 12.21
CA ASP A 41 11.55 -2.06 13.44
C ASP A 41 10.45 -3.11 13.24
N GLU A 42 9.38 -2.79 12.51
CA GLU A 42 8.32 -3.73 12.15
C GLU A 42 8.87 -4.87 11.27
N THR A 43 9.69 -4.53 10.28
CA THR A 43 10.37 -5.53 9.43
C THR A 43 11.28 -6.42 10.26
N ARG A 44 12.08 -5.84 11.17
CA ARG A 44 12.97 -6.58 12.06
C ARG A 44 12.19 -7.51 12.97
N ARG A 45 11.06 -7.05 13.54
CA ARG A 45 10.17 -7.84 14.40
C ARG A 45 9.62 -9.06 13.65
N LYS A 46 9.12 -8.87 12.42
CA LYS A 46 8.61 -9.96 11.58
C LYS A 46 9.69 -11.01 11.29
N ILE A 47 10.91 -10.56 10.95
CA ILE A 47 12.05 -11.46 10.70
C ILE A 47 12.40 -12.27 11.94
N LEU A 48 12.56 -11.63 13.10
CA LEU A 48 12.96 -12.32 14.34
C LEU A 48 11.93 -13.34 14.80
N ILE A 49 10.65 -12.97 14.76
CA ILE A 49 9.55 -13.88 15.11
C ILE A 49 9.51 -15.04 14.11
N GLY A 50 9.63 -14.76 12.81
CA GLY A 50 9.67 -15.77 11.76
C GLY A 50 10.84 -16.75 11.93
N SER A 51 12.05 -16.25 12.19
CA SER A 51 13.23 -17.12 12.36
C SER A 51 13.09 -18.02 13.59
N MET A 52 12.54 -17.49 14.69
CA MET A 52 12.26 -18.28 15.90
C MET A 52 11.26 -19.40 15.63
N TYR A 53 10.13 -19.10 14.97
CA TYR A 53 9.14 -20.13 14.63
C TYR A 53 9.72 -21.20 13.71
N LEU A 54 10.44 -20.81 12.65
CA LEU A 54 11.08 -21.75 11.72
C LEU A 54 12.08 -22.66 12.45
N GLN A 55 12.87 -22.12 13.38
CA GLN A 55 13.79 -22.92 14.17
C GLN A 55 13.03 -23.93 15.06
N ARG A 56 11.94 -23.50 15.70
CA ARG A 56 11.13 -24.40 16.54
C ARG A 56 10.44 -25.49 15.74
N MET A 57 9.87 -25.16 14.57
CA MET A 57 9.25 -26.11 13.65
C MET A 57 10.22 -27.22 13.19
N LYS A 58 11.52 -26.90 13.06
CA LYS A 58 12.55 -27.90 12.73
C LYS A 58 12.81 -28.92 13.85
N ASN A 59 12.60 -28.54 15.10
CA ASN A 59 12.95 -29.36 16.27
C ASN A 59 11.74 -30.12 16.84
N ASP A 60 10.52 -29.70 16.51
CA ASP A 60 9.28 -30.24 17.06
C ASP A 60 8.26 -30.44 15.93
N GLU A 61 8.06 -31.71 15.57
CA GLU A 61 7.20 -32.11 14.46
C GLU A 61 5.72 -31.83 14.75
N GLN A 62 5.25 -32.06 15.98
CA GLN A 62 3.86 -31.77 16.36
C GLN A 62 3.60 -30.26 16.26
N TYR A 63 4.54 -29.45 16.71
CA TYR A 63 4.46 -28.01 16.58
C TYR A 63 4.44 -27.57 15.11
N ASN A 64 5.28 -28.16 14.27
CA ASN A 64 5.29 -27.90 12.83
C ASN A 64 3.92 -28.17 12.19
N GLN A 65 3.31 -29.32 12.47
CA GLN A 65 1.99 -29.65 11.93
C GLN A 65 0.91 -28.66 12.36
N ASN A 66 0.91 -28.26 13.65
CA ASN A 66 -0.04 -27.27 14.16
C ASN A 66 0.09 -25.91 13.45
N ILE A 67 1.33 -25.46 13.18
CA ILE A 67 1.57 -24.22 12.45
C ILE A 67 1.15 -24.33 10.98
N LEU A 68 1.46 -25.44 10.30
CA LEU A 68 1.05 -25.65 8.91
C LEU A 68 -0.47 -25.66 8.76
N GLN A 69 -1.21 -26.29 9.68
CA GLN A 69 -2.68 -26.24 9.71
C GLN A 69 -3.22 -24.82 9.96
N ALA A 70 -2.55 -24.04 10.80
CA ALA A 70 -2.93 -22.64 11.02
C ALA A 70 -2.67 -21.79 9.76
N LEU A 71 -1.54 -22.00 9.09
CA LEU A 71 -1.21 -21.33 7.82
C LEU A 71 -2.18 -21.70 6.70
N ASP A 72 -2.61 -22.96 6.66
CA ASP A 72 -3.62 -23.44 5.70
C ASP A 72 -4.95 -22.68 5.79
N ARG A 73 -5.35 -22.27 7.00
CA ARG A 73 -6.55 -21.44 7.20
C ARG A 73 -6.32 -19.95 7.01
N TYR A 74 -5.09 -19.47 7.22
CA TYR A 74 -4.75 -18.05 7.19
C TYR A 74 -4.38 -17.53 5.79
N LEU A 75 -3.66 -18.35 5.00
CA LEU A 75 -3.16 -17.95 3.69
C LEU A 75 -4.23 -18.08 2.61
N THR A 76 -4.55 -16.97 1.95
CA THR A 76 -5.53 -16.87 0.87
C THR A 76 -4.93 -16.90 -0.53
N GLU A 77 -3.64 -16.64 -0.65
CA GLU A 77 -2.94 -16.55 -1.94
C GLU A 77 -2.18 -17.84 -2.24
N ASN A 78 -2.46 -18.47 -3.40
CA ASN A 78 -1.82 -19.74 -3.80
C ASN A 78 -0.28 -19.62 -3.88
N ARG A 79 0.24 -18.44 -4.25
CA ARG A 79 1.69 -18.18 -4.29
C ARG A 79 2.34 -18.32 -2.91
N ASP A 80 1.68 -17.81 -1.87
CA ASP A 80 2.20 -17.86 -0.50
C ASP A 80 2.01 -19.26 0.10
N ARG A 81 0.87 -19.91 -0.16
CA ARG A 81 0.59 -21.30 0.24
C ARG A 81 1.64 -22.28 -0.29
N LYS A 82 2.09 -22.08 -1.53
CA LYS A 82 3.16 -22.88 -2.15
C LYS A 82 4.50 -22.80 -1.39
N LEU A 83 4.81 -21.68 -0.74
CA LEU A 83 6.04 -21.55 0.06
C LEU A 83 6.09 -22.52 1.25
N PHE A 84 4.92 -22.99 1.70
CA PHE A 84 4.76 -23.92 2.82
C PHE A 84 4.30 -25.32 2.38
N GLY A 85 4.28 -25.60 1.08
CA GLY A 85 3.83 -26.89 0.55
C GLY A 85 2.33 -27.17 0.74
N LEU A 86 1.51 -26.13 0.92
CA LEU A 86 0.07 -26.26 1.10
C LEU A 86 -0.65 -26.35 -0.26
N SER A 87 -1.80 -27.02 -0.28
CA SER A 87 -2.63 -27.18 -1.49
C SER A 87 -3.18 -25.83 -1.98
N GLU A 88 -3.37 -25.69 -3.29
CA GLU A 88 -3.98 -24.49 -3.85
C GLU A 88 -5.47 -24.40 -3.47
N LEU A 89 -5.94 -23.18 -3.22
CA LEU A 89 -7.36 -22.93 -3.02
C LEU A 89 -8.11 -23.05 -4.35
N PRO A 90 -9.35 -23.57 -4.35
CA PRO A 90 -10.19 -23.61 -5.53
C PRO A 90 -10.36 -22.21 -6.10
N VAL A 91 -10.00 -22.04 -7.38
CA VAL A 91 -10.27 -20.79 -8.09
C VAL A 91 -11.74 -20.82 -8.48
N GLU A 92 -12.58 -20.10 -7.75
CA GLU A 92 -13.94 -19.79 -8.17
C GLU A 92 -13.86 -19.16 -9.58
N PRO A 93 -14.54 -19.72 -10.60
CA PRO A 93 -14.50 -19.16 -11.94
C PRO A 93 -15.10 -17.76 -11.91
N LYS A 94 -14.25 -16.74 -12.09
CA LYS A 94 -14.72 -15.37 -12.31
C LYS A 94 -15.60 -15.38 -13.55
N GLN A 95 -16.90 -15.13 -13.36
CA GLN A 95 -17.87 -15.04 -14.45
C GLN A 95 -17.38 -13.99 -15.46
N VAL A 96 -16.94 -14.45 -16.63
CA VAL A 96 -16.61 -13.61 -17.77
C VAL A 96 -17.95 -13.04 -18.25
N GLN A 97 -18.26 -11.81 -17.86
CA GLN A 97 -19.35 -11.07 -18.47
C GLN A 97 -18.96 -10.86 -19.93
N GLN A 98 -19.71 -11.50 -20.81
CA GLN A 98 -19.55 -11.37 -22.26
C GLN A 98 -19.81 -9.92 -22.64
N GLU A 99 -18.78 -9.21 -23.08
CA GLU A 99 -18.93 -7.96 -23.84
C GLU A 99 -19.57 -8.31 -25.19
N GLN A 100 -20.90 -8.38 -25.19
CA GLN A 100 -21.69 -8.42 -26.41
C GLN A 100 -22.00 -6.98 -26.86
N SER A 101 -21.57 -6.69 -28.09
CA SER A 101 -22.10 -5.70 -29.05
C SER A 101 -22.03 -4.20 -28.70
N LYS A 102 -21.06 -3.49 -29.32
CA LYS A 102 -21.19 -2.08 -29.73
C LYS A 102 -20.72 -1.79 -31.17
N ASP A 103 -20.67 -2.81 -32.03
CA ASP A 103 -20.25 -2.65 -33.44
C ASP A 103 -21.39 -2.82 -34.46
N GLN A 104 -22.66 -2.64 -34.04
CA GLN A 104 -23.79 -2.68 -34.98
C GLN A 104 -24.14 -1.31 -35.60
N ASP A 105 -23.50 -0.22 -35.16
CA ASP A 105 -23.83 1.15 -35.59
C ASP A 105 -22.89 1.69 -36.69
N TYR A 106 -21.96 0.89 -37.23
CA TYR A 106 -20.94 1.37 -38.19
C TYR A 106 -21.25 1.12 -39.68
N PHE A 107 -22.41 0.53 -40.03
CA PHE A 107 -22.80 0.21 -41.42
C PHE A 107 -24.11 0.87 -41.88
N GLY A 108 -24.38 2.09 -41.43
CA GLY A 108 -25.60 2.84 -41.75
C GLY A 108 -25.35 4.23 -42.35
N SER A 109 -24.41 4.36 -43.29
CA SER A 109 -24.21 5.61 -44.04
C SER A 109 -23.85 5.31 -45.49
N PHE A 110 -24.80 4.76 -46.24
CA PHE A 110 -24.81 4.83 -47.69
C PHE A 110 -26.24 4.61 -48.22
N ASN A 111 -26.95 5.70 -48.47
CA ASN A 111 -27.99 5.71 -49.51
C ASN A 111 -28.02 7.09 -50.13
N GLY A 112 -27.48 7.15 -51.35
CA GLY A 112 -27.44 8.33 -52.19
C GLY A 112 -28.85 8.77 -52.58
N SER A 113 -29.04 10.08 -52.52
CA SER A 113 -30.13 10.79 -53.16
C SER A 113 -29.93 10.74 -54.68
N ILE A 114 -30.79 10.02 -55.39
CA ILE A 114 -31.06 10.26 -56.80
C ILE A 114 -32.39 11.02 -56.82
N GLY A 115 -32.33 12.28 -57.24
CA GLY A 115 -33.45 13.21 -57.37
C GLY A 115 -32.90 14.55 -57.82
#